data_AF-A0AAD7BKA5-F1
#
_entry.id   AF-A0AAD7BKA5-F1
#
_cell.length_a   1.000
_cell.length_b   1.000
_cell.length_c   1.000
_cell.angle_alpha   90.00
_cell.angle_beta   90.00
_cell.angle_gamma   90.00
#
_symmetry.space_group_name_H-M   'P 1'
#
loop_
_entity.id
_entity.type
_entity.pdbx_description
1 polymer ?
#
loop_
_entity_poly.entity_id
_entity_poly.type
_entity_poly.pdbx_seq_one_letter_code
_entity_poly.pdbx_strand_id
1 'polypeptide(L)'
;MDALRVLPSKLKALTRLRSEIFQTAYNPRNLRTGAKYLRANLRGPAMMQQYPELGIVNEYEEQRVQDVEDKKRRGKGTPKKTKSKADSRRLAKKR
;
A
#
# COMPACT_ATOMS: atom_id res chain seq x y z
N MET A 1 -3.45 11.40 48.61
CA MET A 1 -2.74 10.74 47.48
C MET A 1 -3.75 10.17 46.50
N ASP A 2 -4.66 11.00 45.97
CA ASP A 2 -5.66 10.58 44.96
C ASP A 2 -5.64 11.59 43.82
N ALA A 3 -4.68 11.44 42.93
CA ALA A 3 -4.64 12.21 41.69
C ALA A 3 -5.47 11.47 40.63
N LEU A 4 -6.62 12.07 40.26
CA LEU A 4 -7.29 11.92 38.96
C LEU A 4 -7.65 10.49 38.53
N ARG A 5 -8.69 9.89 39.15
CA ARG A 5 -9.31 8.65 38.65
C ARG A 5 -10.09 8.92 37.35
N VAL A 6 -9.59 8.40 36.22
CA VAL A 6 -10.25 8.55 34.92
C VAL A 6 -11.47 7.62 34.82
N LEU A 7 -12.60 8.17 34.35
CA LEU A 7 -13.83 7.41 34.12
C LEU A 7 -13.68 6.44 32.93
N PRO A 8 -14.08 5.15 33.06
CA PRO A 8 -14.01 4.18 31.95
C PRO A 8 -14.78 4.62 30.69
N SER A 9 -15.85 5.40 30.85
CA SER A 9 -16.60 5.99 29.73
C SER A 9 -15.75 6.96 28.92
N LYS A 10 -14.94 7.80 29.57
CA LYS A 10 -14.01 8.72 28.90
C LYS A 10 -12.94 7.96 28.10
N LEU A 11 -12.41 6.88 28.65
CA LEU A 11 -11.44 6.02 27.94
C LEU A 11 -12.07 5.34 26.71
N LYS A 12 -13.32 4.88 26.81
CA LYS A 12 -14.06 4.32 25.66
C LYS A 12 -14.33 5.36 24.57
N ALA A 13 -14.65 6.60 24.95
CA ALA A 13 -14.85 7.70 24.00
C ALA A 13 -13.54 8.08 23.31
N LEU A 14 -12.44 8.21 24.07
CA LEU A 14 -11.11 8.51 23.54
C LEU A 14 -10.64 7.43 22.55
N THR A 15 -10.80 6.16 22.91
CA THR A 15 -10.43 5.04 22.04
C THR A 15 -11.27 4.99 20.77
N ARG A 16 -12.56 5.31 20.84
CA ARG A 16 -13.43 5.45 19.66
C ARG A 16 -12.94 6.56 18.73
N LEU A 17 -12.67 7.76 19.27
CA LEU A 17 -12.19 8.92 18.51
C LEU A 17 -10.82 8.65 17.87
N ARG A 18 -9.89 8.03 18.60
CA ARG A 18 -8.61 7.59 18.07
C ARG A 18 -8.81 6.66 16.87
N SER A 19 -9.70 5.67 17.00
CA SER A 19 -9.97 4.72 15.92
C SER A 19 -10.51 5.40 14.66
N GLU A 20 -11.36 6.42 14.82
CA GLU A 20 -11.90 7.23 13.72
C GLU A 20 -10.82 8.06 13.02
N ILE A 21 -9.98 8.78 13.77
CA ILE A 21 -8.88 9.60 13.21
C ILE A 21 -7.92 8.73 12.39
N PHE A 22 -7.55 7.57 12.91
CA PHE A 22 -6.54 6.70 12.30
C PHE A 22 -7.12 5.60 11.41
N GLN A 23 -8.43 5.63 11.12
CA GLN A 23 -9.11 4.62 10.29
C GLN A 23 -8.82 3.18 10.75
N THR A 24 -8.79 2.95 12.08
CA THR A 24 -8.61 1.62 12.67
C THR A 24 -9.92 1.07 13.21
N ALA A 25 -10.07 -0.25 13.22
CA ALA A 25 -11.29 -0.88 13.73
C ALA A 25 -11.48 -0.69 15.25
N TYR A 26 -12.63 -0.18 15.67
CA TYR A 26 -13.05 -0.06 17.07
C TYR A 26 -13.91 -1.26 17.51
N ASN A 27 -13.48 -2.03 18.52
CA ASN A 27 -14.16 -3.25 18.98
C ASN A 27 -14.38 -3.25 20.51
N PRO A 28 -15.39 -2.53 21.02
CA PRO A 28 -15.61 -2.36 22.46
C PRO A 28 -16.14 -3.62 23.17
N ARG A 29 -16.68 -4.58 22.41
CA ARG A 29 -17.25 -5.85 22.92
C ARG A 29 -16.30 -7.04 22.75
N ASN A 30 -15.07 -6.80 22.28
CA ASN A 30 -14.05 -7.83 22.03
C ASN A 30 -14.57 -9.02 21.20
N LEU A 31 -15.43 -8.74 20.21
CA LEU A 31 -16.02 -9.76 19.35
C LEU A 31 -14.97 -10.29 18.36
N ARG A 32 -15.12 -11.54 17.93
CA ARG A 32 -14.30 -12.14 16.87
C ARG A 32 -14.77 -11.66 15.50
N THR A 33 -14.21 -10.56 15.01
CA THR A 33 -14.61 -9.92 13.74
C THR A 33 -13.90 -10.46 12.50
N GLY A 34 -12.97 -11.42 12.65
CA GLY A 34 -12.18 -11.95 11.53
C GLY A 34 -11.06 -11.02 11.03
N ALA A 35 -10.87 -9.84 11.62
CA ALA A 35 -9.86 -8.86 11.22
C ALA A 35 -8.40 -9.42 11.24
N LYS A 36 -8.15 -10.49 12.00
CA LYS A 36 -6.86 -11.22 11.99
C LYS A 36 -6.52 -11.74 10.59
N TYR A 37 -7.50 -12.31 9.89
CA TYR A 37 -7.29 -12.91 8.58
C TYR A 37 -7.20 -11.83 7.50
N LEU A 38 -8.00 -10.77 7.60
CA LEU A 38 -7.97 -9.65 6.66
C LEU A 38 -6.69 -8.81 6.76
N ARG A 39 -6.08 -8.72 7.95
CA ARG A 39 -4.79 -8.04 8.16
C ARG A 39 -3.59 -8.88 7.73
N ALA A 40 -3.77 -10.18 7.50
CA ALA A 40 -2.67 -11.03 7.07
C ALA A 40 -2.31 -10.68 5.63
N ASN A 41 -1.01 -10.46 5.37
CA ASN A 41 -0.54 -10.20 4.02
C ASN A 41 -0.78 -11.43 3.13
N LEU A 42 -1.24 -11.19 1.90
CA LEU A 42 -1.43 -12.23 0.90
C LEU A 42 -0.07 -12.86 0.53
N ARG A 43 -0.04 -14.19 0.38
CA ARG A 43 1.18 -14.95 0.06
C ARG A 43 1.35 -15.27 -1.43
N GLY A 44 0.35 -14.96 -2.25
CA GLY A 44 0.32 -15.32 -3.68
C GLY A 44 1.61 -15.00 -4.45
N PRO A 45 2.15 -13.77 -4.38
CA PRO A 45 3.36 -13.42 -5.13
C PRO A 45 4.59 -14.24 -4.75
N ALA A 46 4.77 -14.55 -3.46
CA ALA A 46 5.88 -15.38 -3.00
C ALA A 46 5.71 -16.84 -3.44
N MET A 47 4.48 -17.35 -3.44
CA MET A 47 4.19 -18.72 -3.91
C MET A 47 4.46 -18.90 -5.40
N MET A 48 4.12 -17.91 -6.23
CA MET A 48 4.42 -17.94 -7.67
C MET A 48 5.92 -18.00 -7.95
N GLN A 49 6.73 -17.27 -7.18
CA GLN A 49 8.19 -17.27 -7.34
C GLN A 49 8.82 -18.58 -6.88
N GLN A 50 8.28 -19.20 -5.83
CA GLN A 50 8.84 -20.40 -5.23
C GLN A 50 8.43 -21.69 -5.95
N TYR A 51 7.25 -21.72 -6.57
CA TYR A 51 6.68 -22.90 -7.22
C TYR A 51 6.26 -22.61 -8.68
N PRO A 52 7.22 -22.32 -9.57
CA PRO A 52 6.93 -22.01 -10.97
C PRO A 52 6.23 -23.16 -11.73
N GLU A 53 6.40 -24.40 -11.28
CA GLU A 53 5.77 -25.59 -11.86
C GLU A 53 4.23 -25.59 -11.76
N LEU A 54 3.67 -24.83 -10.81
CA LEU A 54 2.22 -24.73 -10.66
C LEU A 54 1.58 -23.82 -11.71
N GLY A 55 2.37 -23.11 -12.52
CA GLY A 55 1.86 -22.27 -13.61
C GLY A 55 0.93 -21.14 -13.16
N ILE A 56 1.04 -20.70 -11.89
CA ILE A 56 0.23 -19.60 -11.37
C ILE A 56 0.77 -18.29 -11.94
N VAL A 57 -0.10 -17.54 -12.62
CA VAL A 57 0.24 -16.28 -13.32
C VAL A 57 -0.56 -15.12 -12.72
N ASN A 58 0.05 -13.93 -12.67
CA ASN A 58 -0.64 -12.70 -12.28
C ASN A 58 -1.09 -11.95 -13.53
N GLU A 59 -2.32 -12.21 -13.97
CA GLU A 59 -2.93 -11.63 -15.17
C GLU A 59 -2.87 -10.10 -15.21
N TYR A 60 -3.07 -9.44 -14.05
CA TYR A 60 -2.99 -7.98 -13.95
C TYR A 60 -1.60 -7.46 -14.27
N GLU A 61 -0.56 -8.19 -13.87
CA GLU A 61 0.83 -7.81 -14.14
C GLU A 61 1.19 -8.02 -15.61
N GLU A 62 0.70 -9.10 -16.24
CA GLU A 62 0.89 -9.34 -17.67
C GLU A 62 0.23 -8.23 -18.51
N GLN A 63 -1.02 -7.89 -18.21
CA GLN A 63 -1.71 -6.78 -18.88
C GLN A 63 -0.95 -5.47 -18.71
N ARG A 64 -0.43 -5.19 -17.49
CA ARG A 64 0.38 -4.00 -17.23
C ARG A 64 1.64 -3.96 -18.10
N VAL A 65 2.30 -5.10 -18.33
CA VAL A 65 3.50 -5.20 -19.18
C VAL A 65 3.13 -4.97 -20.64
N GLN A 66 2.06 -5.59 -21.14
CA GLN A 66 1.57 -5.38 -22.51
C GLN A 66 1.21 -3.91 -22.76
N ASP A 67 0.50 -3.27 -21.84
CA ASP A 67 0.15 -1.85 -21.92
C ASP A 67 1.41 -0.96 -21.99
N VAL A 68 2.47 -1.32 -21.26
CA VAL A 68 3.75 -0.59 -21.30
C VAL A 68 4.45 -0.78 -22.64
N GLU A 69 4.43 -1.98 -23.21
CA GLU A 69 5.00 -2.27 -24.53
C GLU A 69 4.26 -1.52 -25.64
N ASP A 70 2.93 -1.51 -25.59
CA ASP A 70 2.09 -0.76 -26.53
C ASP A 70 2.34 0.75 -26.46
N LYS A 71 2.50 1.30 -25.26
CA LYS A 71 2.88 2.71 -25.08
C LYS A 71 4.25 3.00 -25.68
N LYS A 72 5.24 2.12 -25.46
CA LYS A 72 6.59 2.26 -26.03
C LYS A 72 6.55 2.20 -27.56
N ARG A 73 5.80 1.24 -28.13
CA ARG A 73 5.62 1.06 -29.59
C ARG A 73 5.04 2.31 -30.25
N ARG A 74 4.12 3.00 -29.58
CA ARG A 74 3.52 4.27 -30.04
C ARG A 74 4.39 5.51 -29.76
N GLY A 75 5.58 5.37 -29.19
CA GLY A 75 6.41 6.51 -28.76
C GLY A 75 5.85 7.30 -27.56
N LYS A 76 4.81 6.78 -26.90
CA LYS A 76 4.17 7.35 -25.71
C LYS A 76 4.69 6.72 -24.40
N GLY A 77 5.81 6.01 -24.49
CA GLY A 77 6.48 5.43 -23.34
C GLY A 77 7.01 6.50 -22.39
N THR A 78 7.12 6.15 -21.11
CA THR A 78 7.69 7.05 -20.10
C THR A 78 9.10 7.48 -20.52
N PRO A 79 9.44 8.78 -20.50
CA PRO A 79 10.78 9.23 -20.84
C PRO A 79 11.81 8.69 -19.85
N LYS A 80 13.06 8.51 -20.31
CA LYS A 80 14.17 8.08 -19.46
C LYS A 80 14.33 9.04 -18.27
N LYS A 81 14.31 8.50 -17.05
CA LYS A 81 14.61 9.26 -15.83
C LYS A 81 16.07 9.73 -15.87
N THR A 82 16.28 11.02 -15.66
CA THR A 82 17.62 11.62 -15.52
C THR A 82 18.28 11.10 -14.24
N LYS A 83 19.47 10.48 -14.36
CA LYS A 83 20.18 9.92 -13.21
C LYS A 83 21.12 10.92 -12.56
N SER A 84 21.71 11.83 -13.34
CA SER A 84 22.61 12.87 -12.86
C SER A 84 22.10 14.28 -13.19
N LYS A 85 22.67 15.31 -12.54
CA LYS A 85 22.39 16.72 -12.87
C LYS A 85 22.90 17.09 -14.28
N ALA A 86 23.94 16.43 -14.78
CA ALA A 86 24.47 16.63 -16.12
C ALA A 86 23.50 16.17 -17.22
N ASP A 87 22.72 15.11 -16.95
CA ASP A 87 21.71 14.59 -17.89
C ASP A 87 20.42 15.44 -17.95
N SER A 88 20.33 16.48 -17.12
CA SER A 88 19.12 17.28 -16.99
C SER A 88 18.96 18.25 -18.16
N ARG A 89 17.99 17.99 -19.03
CA ARG A 89 17.53 18.92 -20.08
C ARG A 89 17.11 20.30 -19.55
N ARG A 90 16.83 20.44 -18.24
CA ARG A 90 16.55 21.74 -17.61
C ARG A 90 17.80 22.59 -17.43
N LEU A 91 18.97 21.99 -17.21
CA LEU A 91 20.23 22.73 -17.07
C LEU A 91 20.65 23.36 -18.42
N ALA A 92 20.49 22.61 -19.51
CA ALA A 92 20.80 23.06 -20.87
C ALA A 92 19.91 24.22 -21.36
N LYS A 93 18.77 24.49 -20.70
CA LYS A 93 17.82 25.54 -21.09
C LYS A 93 17.97 26.83 -20.26
N LYS A 94 18.91 26.90 -19.32
CA LYS A 94 19.16 28.11 -18.53
C LYS A 94 20.04 29.07 -19.36
N ARG A 95 19.41 30.11 -19.94
CA ARG A 95 20.11 31.28 -20.51
C ARG A 95 20.72 32.11 -19.39
#